data_AF-A0A316MEX6-F1
#
_entry.id   AF-A0A316MEX6-F1
#
_cell.length_a   1.000
_cell.length_b   1.000
_cell.length_c   1.000
_cell.angle_alpha   90.00
_cell.angle_beta   90.00
_cell.angle_gamma   90.00
#
_symmetry.space_group_name_H-M   'P 1'
#
loop_
_entity.id
_entity.type
_entity.pdbx_description
1 polymer ?
#
loop_
_entity_poly.entity_id
_entity_poly.type
_entity_poly.pdbx_seq_one_letter_code
_entity_poly.pdbx_strand_id
1 'polypeptide(L)'
;MRKEEDFPRNASRSGGQNRAGQAGTNADAAERAREDLLRRVPPHSVEAEQAVLSGVFLRPDLLHEIIDQVSDADFYLPAHRMIFAAFKALYAKGVSVDQVTVFDWLRDHDQLEAVGGAVYLAELSRAVVSGANAAHWAKIVRDKSMQRALIDASAEIIGNCYDAAKDVALLLDESEKAIFSISERANSKTFASSEELVQTVFDNLTARYNNKGLTTGITTGYYQLDKITAGGFQPSDLIILAARPSMGKTAFALNLAMRAAMQGGATVAIFSLEMSKESLMDRMLCAWGRVDMGRVRRAEFLDDSDWKKLADAADDLSRAKIFIDDTAGLTPLALRARCRRLKAEHGLDLVMVDYLQLMHSSRNESRELEISDISRNLKALAKEMKVPVLALSQLNRKVEERTDKRPVLSDLRESGAIEQDADLIMFIHREDQYNKKGDKPKTGIAEIILGKHRNGPTGTVELAYRSQYTAFDDLEASYTPPSEG
;
A
#
# COMPACT_ATOMS: atom_id res chain seq x y z
N MET A 1 -52.72 30.18 77.35
CA MET A 1 -51.69 31.19 77.05
C MET A 1 -50.47 30.49 76.48
N ARG A 2 -50.34 30.42 75.14
CA ARG A 2 -49.09 30.16 74.40
C ARG A 2 -49.36 30.60 72.95
N LYS A 3 -48.51 31.50 72.46
CA LYS A 3 -48.65 32.33 71.27
C LYS A 3 -48.08 31.63 70.03
N GLU A 4 -48.63 32.00 68.87
CA GLU A 4 -48.07 31.91 67.52
C GLU A 4 -46.78 32.74 67.38
N GLU A 5 -45.88 32.36 66.45
CA GLU A 5 -45.39 33.23 65.35
C GLU A 5 -44.19 32.62 64.57
N ASP A 6 -44.35 32.67 63.24
CA ASP A 6 -43.43 32.98 62.14
C ASP A 6 -41.98 32.46 62.03
N PHE A 7 -41.71 31.87 60.85
CA PHE A 7 -40.39 31.64 60.25
C PHE A 7 -40.01 32.79 59.29
N PRO A 8 -38.77 33.33 59.32
CA PRO A 8 -38.32 34.27 58.29
C PRO A 8 -37.54 33.58 57.15
N ARG A 9 -37.72 34.14 55.95
CA ARG A 9 -36.97 33.89 54.71
C ARG A 9 -35.58 34.54 54.78
N ASN A 10 -34.59 33.97 54.10
CA ASN A 10 -33.59 34.80 53.41
C ASN A 10 -33.05 34.14 52.13
N ALA A 11 -32.81 34.99 51.13
CA ALA A 11 -32.60 34.65 49.73
C ALA A 11 -31.11 34.45 49.36
N SER A 12 -30.85 33.64 48.33
CA SER A 12 -29.59 33.70 47.58
C SER A 12 -29.85 33.61 46.08
N ARG A 13 -29.48 34.69 45.38
CA ARG A 13 -29.48 34.89 43.92
C ARG A 13 -28.21 34.27 43.27
N SER A 14 -28.35 34.07 41.96
CA SER A 14 -27.33 34.02 40.90
C SER A 14 -26.36 32.84 40.83
N GLY A 15 -26.74 31.82 40.07
CA GLY A 15 -25.80 30.94 39.37
C GLY A 15 -25.50 31.51 37.97
N GLY A 16 -24.25 31.92 37.76
CA GLY A 16 -23.80 32.41 36.47
C GLY A 16 -22.38 32.95 36.52
N GLN A 17 -21.38 32.05 36.54
CA GLN A 17 -20.02 32.30 36.02
C GLN A 17 -19.15 31.05 36.17
N ASN A 18 -18.57 30.61 35.04
CA ASN A 18 -17.25 29.98 34.85
C ASN A 18 -17.25 28.88 33.77
N ARG A 19 -17.32 29.29 32.50
CA ARG A 19 -16.87 28.50 31.34
C ARG A 19 -15.55 29.00 30.74
N ALA A 20 -14.97 30.08 31.26
CA ALA A 20 -13.72 30.66 30.75
C ALA A 20 -12.45 30.05 31.39
N GLY A 21 -12.56 29.25 32.47
CA GLY A 21 -11.41 28.70 33.20
C GLY A 21 -10.90 27.33 32.73
N GLN A 22 -11.63 26.64 31.85
CA GLN A 22 -11.27 25.28 31.39
C GLN A 22 -10.47 25.24 30.07
N ALA A 23 -10.47 26.32 29.30
CA ALA A 23 -9.69 26.39 28.06
C ALA A 23 -8.18 26.62 28.33
N GLY A 24 -7.84 27.41 29.35
CA GLY A 24 -6.44 27.66 29.73
C GLY A 24 -5.72 26.43 30.30
N THR A 25 -6.44 25.56 31.01
CA THR A 25 -5.84 24.38 31.66
C THR A 25 -5.41 23.28 30.70
N ASN A 26 -6.05 23.16 29.52
CA ASN A 26 -5.69 22.15 28.53
C ASN A 26 -4.50 22.58 27.65
N ALA A 27 -4.42 23.86 27.28
CA ALA A 27 -3.24 24.42 26.61
C ALA A 27 -2.00 24.34 27.51
N ASP A 28 -2.14 24.70 28.79
CA ASP A 28 -1.05 24.57 29.79
C ASP A 28 -0.61 23.13 30.01
N ALA A 29 -1.52 22.15 29.92
CA ALA A 29 -1.19 20.73 30.06
C ALA A 29 -0.45 20.17 28.83
N ALA A 30 -0.84 20.61 27.63
CA ALA A 30 -0.17 20.27 26.37
C ALA A 30 1.24 20.85 26.31
N GLU A 31 1.38 22.12 26.71
CA GLU A 31 2.66 22.80 26.80
C GLU A 31 3.58 22.12 27.81
N ARG A 32 3.06 21.74 29.00
CA ARG A 32 3.83 20.97 30.00
C ARG A 32 4.21 19.57 29.53
N ALA A 33 3.33 18.85 28.85
CA ALA A 33 3.65 17.51 28.32
C ALA A 33 4.73 17.60 27.22
N ARG A 34 4.64 18.61 26.35
CA ARG A 34 5.64 18.92 25.32
C ARG A 34 6.96 19.36 25.96
N GLU A 35 6.92 20.22 26.97
CA GLU A 35 8.10 20.62 27.74
C GLU A 35 8.74 19.44 28.46
N ASP A 36 7.97 18.53 29.07
CA ASP A 36 8.50 17.34 29.75
C ASP A 36 9.10 16.32 28.77
N LEU A 37 8.55 16.19 27.56
CA LEU A 37 9.17 15.43 26.47
C LEU A 37 10.48 16.06 25.99
N LEU A 38 10.52 17.40 25.86
CA LEU A 38 11.70 18.16 25.46
C LEU A 38 12.76 18.30 26.56
N ARG A 39 12.40 18.09 27.83
CA ARG A 39 13.32 18.05 28.98
C ARG A 39 14.19 16.79 29.01
N ARG A 40 13.80 15.73 28.30
CA ARG A 40 14.63 14.54 28.16
C ARG A 40 15.69 14.79 27.10
N VAL A 41 16.93 14.43 27.40
CA VAL A 41 18.03 14.55 26.44
C VAL A 41 17.69 13.67 25.21
N PRO A 42 17.62 14.24 24.00
CA PRO A 42 17.28 13.48 22.80
C PRO A 42 18.22 12.28 22.59
N PRO A 43 17.77 11.15 22.04
CA PRO A 43 18.64 10.01 21.77
C PRO A 43 19.82 10.38 20.87
N HIS A 44 21.03 10.16 21.37
CA HIS A 44 22.28 10.41 20.66
C HIS A 44 23.37 9.47 21.19
N SER A 45 24.49 9.38 20.47
CA SER A 45 25.73 8.77 20.97
C SER A 45 26.89 9.55 20.38
N VAL A 46 27.57 10.32 21.23
CA VAL A 46 28.71 11.14 20.83
C VAL A 46 29.85 10.23 20.40
N GLU A 47 30.03 9.10 21.07
CA GLU A 47 31.07 8.11 20.78
C GLU A 47 30.89 7.50 19.39
N ALA A 48 29.65 7.17 19.00
CA ALA A 48 29.36 6.65 17.67
C ALA A 48 29.60 7.72 16.59
N GLU A 49 29.21 8.97 16.84
CA GLU A 49 29.46 10.07 15.91
C GLU A 49 30.96 10.33 15.72
N GLN A 50 31.72 10.37 16.83
CA GLN A 50 33.18 10.49 16.80
C GLN A 50 33.79 9.32 16.02
N ALA A 51 33.39 8.08 16.30
CA ALA A 51 33.91 6.91 15.61
C ALA A 51 33.65 6.91 14.10
N VAL A 52 32.52 7.47 13.64
CA VAL A 52 32.25 7.66 12.21
C VAL A 52 33.22 8.68 11.61
N LEU A 53 33.36 9.86 12.22
CA LEU A 53 34.22 10.92 11.71
C LEU A 53 35.70 10.52 11.70
N SER A 54 36.17 9.92 12.80
CA SER A 54 37.52 9.36 12.94
C SER A 54 37.77 8.23 11.93
N GLY A 55 36.77 7.38 11.70
CA GLY A 55 36.84 6.27 10.74
C GLY A 55 37.09 6.76 9.31
N VAL A 56 36.43 7.87 8.92
CA VAL A 56 36.65 8.51 7.61
C VAL A 56 38.04 9.12 7.52
N PHE A 57 38.52 9.82 8.56
CA PHE A 57 39.89 10.36 8.56
C PHE A 57 40.97 9.27 8.42
N LEU A 58 40.74 8.10 9.03
CA LEU A 58 41.68 6.98 8.97
C LEU A 58 41.65 6.24 7.63
N ARG A 59 40.45 6.08 7.06
CA ARG A 59 40.24 5.43 5.76
C ARG A 59 39.24 6.26 4.94
N PRO A 60 39.74 7.25 4.18
CA PRO A 60 38.90 8.13 3.35
C PRO A 60 38.04 7.34 2.37
N ASP A 61 38.52 6.17 1.94
CA ASP A 61 37.77 5.26 1.07
C ASP A 61 36.42 4.86 1.66
N LEU A 62 36.24 4.74 2.99
CA LEU A 62 34.96 4.35 3.58
C LEU A 62 33.85 5.40 3.41
N LEU A 63 34.22 6.63 3.03
CA LEU A 63 33.28 7.72 2.93
C LEU A 63 32.17 7.43 1.90
N HIS A 64 32.46 6.68 0.83
CA HIS A 64 31.43 6.27 -0.14
C HIS A 64 30.32 5.44 0.50
N GLU A 65 30.67 4.49 1.37
CA GLU A 65 29.72 3.59 2.03
C GLU A 65 28.94 4.32 3.15
N ILE A 66 29.58 5.29 3.80
CA ILE A 66 29.00 6.05 4.92
C ILE A 66 28.03 7.12 4.42
N ILE A 67 28.33 7.81 3.31
CA ILE A 67 27.44 8.82 2.70
C ILE A 67 26.09 8.21 2.28
N ASP A 68 26.07 6.93 1.89
CA ASP A 68 24.83 6.21 1.56
C ASP A 68 24.00 5.83 2.79
N GLN A 69 24.60 5.82 3.98
CA GLN A 69 23.96 5.40 5.23
C GLN A 69 23.51 6.57 6.11
N VAL A 70 24.27 7.66 6.12
CA VAL A 70 24.03 8.82 6.98
C VAL A 70 24.20 10.15 6.24
N SER A 71 23.33 11.09 6.58
CA SER A 71 23.39 12.49 6.18
C SER A 71 24.02 13.35 7.28
N ASP A 72 24.39 14.59 6.95
CA ASP A 72 24.89 15.57 7.92
C ASP A 72 23.85 15.89 9.00
N ALA A 73 22.55 15.87 8.67
CA ALA A 73 21.48 16.10 9.64
C ALA A 73 21.34 14.98 10.69
N ASP A 74 21.92 13.80 10.42
CA ASP A 74 21.84 12.65 11.32
C ASP A 74 22.77 12.75 12.53
N PHE A 75 23.74 13.65 12.50
CA PHE A 75 24.59 13.94 13.65
C PHE A 75 23.85 14.82 14.66
N TYR A 76 23.96 14.51 15.94
CA TYR A 76 23.36 15.30 17.01
C TYR A 76 24.14 16.59 17.24
N LEU A 77 25.47 16.50 17.30
CA LEU A 77 26.32 17.66 17.58
C LEU A 77 26.46 18.56 16.35
N PRO A 78 26.19 19.88 16.45
CA PRO A 78 26.35 20.82 15.33
C PRO A 78 27.76 20.80 14.74
N ALA A 79 28.78 20.66 15.58
CA ALA A 79 30.17 20.52 15.15
C ALA A 79 30.36 19.33 14.20
N HIS A 80 29.80 18.17 14.55
CA HIS A 80 29.88 16.97 13.72
C HIS A 80 29.09 17.10 12.41
N ARG A 81 27.94 17.79 12.42
CA ARG A 81 27.19 18.10 11.18
C ARG A 81 28.06 18.89 10.20
N MET A 82 28.73 19.93 10.70
CA MET A 82 29.61 20.78 9.90
C MET A 82 30.82 20.02 9.36
N ILE A 83 31.45 19.17 10.19
CA ILE A 83 32.58 18.33 9.76
C ILE A 83 32.13 17.33 8.68
N PHE A 84 30.99 16.65 8.86
CA PHE A 84 30.48 15.70 7.86
C PHE A 84 30.04 16.40 6.57
N ALA A 85 29.48 17.62 6.66
CA ALA A 85 29.18 18.44 5.50
C ALA A 85 30.46 18.80 4.71
N ALA A 86 31.56 19.12 5.41
CA ALA A 86 32.88 19.33 4.80
C ALA A 86 33.39 18.06 4.09
N PHE A 87 33.24 16.89 4.71
CA PHE A 87 33.60 15.61 4.08
C PHE A 87 32.86 15.40 2.77
N LYS A 88 31.54 15.59 2.76
CA LYS A 88 30.73 15.48 1.54
C LYS A 88 31.15 16.48 0.46
N ALA A 89 31.43 17.73 0.85
CA ALA A 89 31.83 18.77 -0.08
C ALA A 89 33.20 18.49 -0.73
N LEU A 90 34.16 17.99 0.04
CA LEU A 90 35.48 17.61 -0.45
C LEU A 90 35.41 16.36 -1.33
N TYR A 91 34.63 15.35 -0.90
CA TYR A 91 34.38 14.13 -1.68
C TYR A 91 33.73 14.44 -3.04
N ALA A 92 32.74 15.34 -3.07
CA ALA A 92 32.09 15.79 -4.30
C ALA A 92 33.05 16.51 -5.27
N LYS A 93 34.11 17.15 -4.75
CA LYS A 93 35.17 17.80 -5.55
C LYS A 93 36.30 16.83 -5.94
N GLY A 94 36.20 15.55 -5.56
CA GLY A 94 37.26 14.55 -5.79
C GLY A 94 38.54 14.82 -5.00
N VAL A 95 38.47 15.61 -3.92
CA VAL A 95 39.60 15.91 -3.05
C VAL A 95 39.65 14.88 -1.92
N SER A 96 40.84 14.38 -1.60
CA SER A 96 41.05 13.46 -0.47
C SER A 96 40.56 14.10 0.83
N VAL A 97 39.78 13.35 1.61
CA VAL A 97 39.27 13.80 2.90
C VAL A 97 40.26 13.40 3.98
N ASP A 98 41.08 14.37 4.42
CA ASP A 98 42.04 14.21 5.50
C ASP A 98 41.97 15.41 6.46
N GLN A 99 42.71 15.33 7.57
CA GLN A 99 42.66 16.36 8.61
C GLN A 99 43.04 17.75 8.07
N VAL A 100 43.98 17.83 7.12
CA VAL A 100 44.47 19.11 6.57
C VAL A 100 43.46 19.68 5.60
N THR A 101 42.94 18.86 4.67
CA THR A 101 41.97 19.33 3.68
C THR A 101 40.65 19.76 4.32
N VAL A 102 40.22 19.08 5.38
CA VAL A 102 39.02 19.44 6.14
C VAL A 102 39.25 20.69 6.98
N PHE A 103 40.44 20.84 7.57
CA PHE A 103 40.82 22.06 8.28
C PHE A 103 40.78 23.28 7.35
N ASP A 104 41.44 23.21 6.19
CA ASP A 104 41.46 24.31 5.23
C ASP A 104 40.05 24.62 4.71
N TRP A 105 39.24 23.60 4.42
CA TRP A 105 37.86 23.80 4.00
C TRP A 105 37.03 24.52 5.07
N LEU A 106 37.12 24.09 6.33
CA LEU A 106 36.39 24.71 7.44
C LEU A 106 36.88 26.13 7.74
N ARG A 107 38.18 26.41 7.58
CA ARG A 107 38.74 27.75 7.72
C ARG A 107 38.23 28.68 6.62
N ASP A 108 38.28 28.23 5.37
CA ASP A 108 37.90 29.04 4.21
C ASP A 108 36.39 29.35 4.16
N HIS A 109 35.58 28.62 4.95
CA HIS A 109 34.14 28.85 5.11
C HIS A 109 33.78 29.46 6.49
N ASP A 110 34.76 29.97 7.26
CA ASP A 110 34.55 30.58 8.59
C ASP A 110 33.85 29.67 9.61
N GLN A 111 33.99 28.34 9.47
CA GLN A 111 33.36 27.32 10.32
C GLN A 111 34.33 26.65 11.30
N LEU A 112 35.64 26.90 11.17
CA LEU A 112 36.68 26.24 11.96
C LEU A 112 36.53 26.45 13.48
N GLU A 113 36.26 27.67 13.91
CA GLU A 113 36.06 27.97 15.34
C GLU A 113 34.78 27.32 15.87
N ALA A 114 33.72 27.26 15.05
CA ALA A 114 32.43 26.68 15.42
C ALA A 114 32.48 25.16 15.63
N VAL A 115 33.48 24.46 15.07
CA VAL A 115 33.69 23.03 15.30
C VAL A 115 34.63 22.72 16.47
N GLY A 116 35.16 23.73 17.18
CA GLY A 116 36.13 23.55 18.26
C GLY A 116 37.60 23.71 17.84
N GLY A 117 37.85 24.25 16.64
CA GLY A 117 39.17 24.62 16.16
C GLY A 117 40.06 23.44 15.77
N ALA A 118 41.34 23.75 15.48
CA ALA A 118 42.34 22.78 15.04
C ALA A 118 42.54 21.62 16.04
N VAL A 119 42.41 21.93 17.33
CA VAL A 119 42.62 20.97 18.43
C VAL A 119 41.57 19.87 18.39
N TYR A 120 40.30 20.22 18.20
CA TYR A 120 39.22 19.23 18.16
C TYR A 120 39.31 18.28 16.95
N LEU A 121 39.69 18.80 15.77
CA LEU A 121 39.94 17.94 14.60
C LEU A 121 41.11 16.97 14.83
N ALA A 122 42.15 17.41 15.55
CA ALA A 122 43.29 16.57 15.92
C ALA A 122 42.93 15.54 17.00
N GLU A 123 41.99 15.84 17.88
CA GLU A 123 41.45 14.88 18.84
C GLU A 123 40.57 13.84 18.14
N LEU A 124 39.68 14.27 17.24
CA LEU A 124 38.86 13.37 16.42
C LEU A 124 39.72 12.42 15.60
N SER A 125 40.82 12.87 14.98
CA SER A 125 41.69 11.95 14.24
C SER A 125 42.39 10.90 15.12
N ARG A 126 42.39 11.07 16.45
CA ARG A 126 43.07 10.20 17.43
C ARG A 126 42.13 9.38 18.33
N ALA A 127 40.84 9.73 18.42
CA ALA A 127 39.90 9.26 19.45
C ALA A 127 39.29 7.85 19.25
N VAL A 128 40.07 6.76 19.08
CA VAL A 128 39.64 5.31 19.17
C VAL A 128 38.98 4.75 17.88
N VAL A 129 38.84 3.44 17.56
CA VAL A 129 39.67 2.20 17.56
C VAL A 129 39.17 1.43 16.32
N SER A 130 40.07 1.10 15.39
CA SER A 130 39.79 0.37 14.15
C SER A 130 38.74 1.00 13.22
N GLY A 131 39.20 1.62 12.12
CA GLY A 131 38.33 2.06 11.03
C GLY A 131 37.48 0.93 10.41
N ALA A 132 37.71 -0.35 10.76
CA ALA A 132 36.93 -1.50 10.30
C ALA A 132 35.44 -1.43 10.63
N ASN A 133 35.05 -0.69 11.68
CA ASN A 133 33.66 -0.64 12.16
C ASN A 133 32.92 0.67 11.85
N ALA A 134 33.48 1.58 11.03
CA ALA A 134 32.85 2.89 10.77
C ALA A 134 31.41 2.77 10.21
N ALA A 135 31.14 1.79 9.34
CA ALA A 135 29.79 1.49 8.84
C ALA A 135 28.83 1.03 9.95
N HIS A 136 29.31 0.24 10.92
CA HIS A 136 28.51 -0.17 12.08
C HIS A 136 28.13 1.04 12.95
N TRP A 137 29.07 1.96 13.18
CA TRP A 137 28.81 3.18 13.93
C TRP A 137 27.90 4.14 13.17
N ALA A 138 28.02 4.24 11.85
CA ALA A 138 27.12 5.02 11.00
C ALA A 138 25.66 4.53 11.14
N LYS A 139 25.46 3.21 11.20
CA LYS A 139 24.15 2.63 11.50
C LYS A 139 23.61 3.09 12.87
N ILE A 140 24.45 3.11 13.91
CA ILE A 140 24.04 3.59 15.25
C ILE A 140 23.64 5.07 15.20
N VAL A 141 24.42 5.92 14.53
CA VAL A 141 24.11 7.35 14.36
C VAL A 141 22.77 7.53 13.63
N ARG A 142 22.55 6.79 12.55
CA ARG A 142 21.28 6.77 11.80
C ARG A 142 20.11 6.34 12.67
N ASP A 143 20.24 5.24 13.40
CA ASP A 143 19.17 4.70 14.24
C ASP A 143 18.81 5.70 15.36
N LYS A 144 19.80 6.41 15.92
CA LYS A 144 19.57 7.51 16.87
C LYS A 144 18.91 8.74 16.22
N SER A 145 19.31 9.10 15.00
CA SER A 145 18.65 10.16 14.23
C SER A 145 17.17 9.84 13.96
N MET A 146 16.86 8.60 13.57
CA MET A 146 15.48 8.14 13.40
C MET A 146 14.68 8.22 14.70
N GLN A 147 15.28 7.86 15.84
CA GLN A 147 14.64 8.02 17.15
C GLN A 147 14.32 9.49 17.45
N ARG A 148 15.22 10.43 17.13
CA ARG A 148 14.96 11.87 17.29
C ARG A 148 13.84 12.35 16.36
N ALA A 149 13.87 11.98 15.08
CA ALA A 149 12.83 12.33 14.13
C ALA A 149 11.44 11.81 14.55
N LEU A 150 11.38 10.61 15.13
CA LEU A 150 10.14 10.06 15.70
C LEU A 150 9.65 10.85 16.92
N ILE A 151 10.56 11.29 17.79
CA ILE A 151 10.20 12.14 18.94
C ILE A 151 9.65 13.48 18.45
N ASP A 152 10.31 14.12 17.48
CA ASP A 152 9.88 15.40 16.93
C ASP A 152 8.51 15.29 16.25
N ALA A 153 8.32 14.28 15.40
CA ALA A 153 7.02 14.00 14.77
C ALA A 153 5.93 13.70 15.81
N SER A 154 6.25 12.93 16.86
CA SER A 154 5.30 12.65 17.94
C SER A 154 4.94 13.90 18.72
N ALA A 155 5.89 14.79 18.99
CA ALA A 155 5.65 16.07 19.67
C ALA A 155 4.77 16.99 18.81
N GLU A 156 4.96 17.00 17.50
CA GLU A 156 4.11 17.72 16.55
C GLU A 156 2.68 17.15 16.52
N ILE A 157 2.54 15.82 16.46
CA ILE A 157 1.23 15.14 16.51
C ILE A 157 0.51 15.48 17.81
N ILE A 158 1.20 15.39 18.95
CA ILE A 158 0.63 15.78 20.25
C ILE A 158 0.18 17.24 20.23
N GLY A 159 1.00 18.17 19.71
CA GLY A 159 0.64 19.57 19.58
C GLY A 159 -0.62 19.79 18.74
N ASN A 160 -0.70 19.10 17.59
CA ASN A 160 -1.86 19.16 16.69
C ASN A 160 -3.14 18.60 17.36
N CYS A 161 -3.05 17.59 18.21
CA CYS A 161 -4.20 16.99 18.91
C CYS A 161 -4.89 17.97 19.89
N TYR A 162 -4.19 18.98 20.38
CA TYR A 162 -4.76 20.00 21.25
C TYR A 162 -5.31 21.21 20.50
N ASP A 163 -5.07 21.32 19.18
CA ASP A 163 -5.64 22.36 18.34
C ASP A 163 -7.08 22.01 17.97
N ALA A 164 -8.03 22.55 18.73
CA ALA A 164 -9.47 22.31 18.57
C ALA A 164 -10.05 22.85 17.24
N ALA A 165 -9.27 23.55 16.41
CA ALA A 165 -9.70 24.04 15.11
C ALA A 165 -9.51 23.01 13.97
N LYS A 166 -8.73 21.95 14.17
CA LYS A 166 -8.45 20.94 13.14
C LYS A 166 -9.50 19.83 13.09
N ASP A 167 -9.88 19.44 11.87
CA ASP A 167 -10.70 18.25 11.64
C ASP A 167 -9.91 16.99 12.01
N VAL A 168 -10.56 16.04 12.70
CA VAL A 168 -9.96 14.77 13.15
C VAL A 168 -9.45 13.95 11.96
N ALA A 169 -10.16 13.98 10.83
CA ALA A 169 -9.74 13.26 9.62
C ALA A 169 -8.43 13.82 9.04
N LEU A 170 -8.30 15.16 9.01
CA LEU A 170 -7.07 15.83 8.57
C LEU A 170 -5.91 15.57 9.54
N LEU A 171 -6.18 15.58 10.85
CA LEU A 171 -5.17 15.30 11.87
C LEU A 171 -4.59 13.89 11.74
N LEU A 172 -5.44 12.89 11.48
CA LEU A 172 -5.00 11.53 11.20
C LEU A 172 -4.10 11.45 9.96
N ASP A 173 -4.52 12.09 8.86
CA ASP A 173 -3.75 12.13 7.60
C ASP A 173 -2.38 12.83 7.76
N GLU A 174 -2.33 13.96 8.47
CA GLU A 174 -1.08 14.68 8.79
C GLU A 174 -0.14 13.82 9.65
N SER A 175 -0.70 13.16 10.67
CA SER A 175 0.07 12.27 11.57
C SER A 175 0.65 11.08 10.82
N GLU A 176 -0.14 10.46 9.95
CA GLU A 176 0.28 9.33 9.11
C GLU A 176 1.40 9.75 8.15
N LYS A 177 1.30 10.94 7.52
CA LYS A 177 2.34 11.49 6.64
C LYS A 177 3.64 11.77 7.38
N ALA A 178 3.58 12.36 8.58
CA ALA A 178 4.75 12.66 9.39
C ALA A 178 5.55 11.38 9.71
N ILE A 179 4.86 10.33 10.17
CA ILE A 179 5.48 9.03 10.46
C ILE A 179 6.01 8.35 9.18
N PHE A 180 5.27 8.44 8.08
CA PHE A 180 5.67 7.82 6.81
C PHE A 180 6.97 8.42 6.25
N SER A 181 7.13 9.74 6.32
CA SER A 181 8.33 10.44 5.84
C SER A 181 9.63 9.97 6.51
N ILE A 182 9.54 9.55 7.77
CA ILE A 182 10.67 8.99 8.55
C ILE A 182 11.04 7.60 8.01
N SER A 183 10.03 6.81 7.63
CA SER A 183 10.24 5.46 7.08
C SER A 183 10.85 5.48 5.67
N GLU A 184 10.58 6.49 4.84
CA GLU A 184 11.18 6.59 3.51
C GLU A 184 12.69 6.86 3.56
N ARG A 185 13.14 7.73 4.47
CA ARG A 185 14.58 8.01 4.65
C ARG A 185 15.39 6.76 5.01
N ALA A 186 14.78 5.77 5.65
CA ALA A 186 15.46 4.55 6.07
C ALA A 186 15.76 3.56 4.93
N ASN A 187 15.16 3.72 3.74
CA ASN A 187 15.12 2.69 2.69
C ASN A 187 15.78 3.11 1.35
N SER A 188 16.79 3.98 1.37
CA SER A 188 17.41 4.55 0.17
C SER A 188 18.53 3.72 -0.49
N LYS A 189 18.33 2.42 -0.74
CA LYS A 189 19.15 1.74 -1.77
C LYS A 189 18.55 2.04 -3.14
N THR A 190 18.98 3.14 -3.74
CA THR A 190 18.31 3.75 -4.90
C THR A 190 18.76 3.14 -6.24
N PHE A 191 19.93 2.53 -6.31
CA PHE A 191 20.49 1.97 -7.54
C PHE A 191 21.12 0.58 -7.31
N ALA A 192 20.94 -0.31 -8.28
CA ALA A 192 21.61 -1.61 -8.36
C ALA A 192 22.46 -1.64 -9.64
N SER A 193 23.63 -2.27 -9.60
CA SER A 193 24.50 -2.34 -10.79
C SER A 193 23.94 -3.30 -11.83
N SER A 194 24.24 -3.08 -13.11
CA SER A 194 23.82 -4.01 -14.17
C SER A 194 24.39 -5.41 -13.97
N GLU A 195 25.59 -5.54 -13.40
CA GLU A 195 26.24 -6.82 -13.10
C GLU A 195 25.44 -7.63 -12.07
N GLU A 196 25.04 -7.00 -10.95
CA GLU A 196 24.21 -7.63 -9.92
C GLU A 196 22.84 -8.07 -10.46
N LEU A 197 22.23 -7.23 -11.30
CA LEU A 197 20.92 -7.51 -11.89
C LEU A 197 21.00 -8.66 -12.91
N VAL A 198 22.04 -8.71 -13.74
CA VAL A 198 22.23 -9.78 -14.74
C VAL A 198 22.34 -11.13 -14.06
N GLN A 199 23.14 -11.24 -13.00
CA GLN A 199 23.27 -12.50 -12.26
C GLN A 199 21.91 -12.97 -11.72
N THR A 200 21.17 -12.05 -11.08
CA THR A 200 19.82 -12.32 -10.56
C THR A 200 18.84 -12.77 -11.65
N VAL A 201 18.91 -12.16 -12.85
CA VAL A 201 18.06 -12.53 -13.99
C VAL A 201 18.39 -13.93 -14.49
N PHE A 202 19.67 -14.28 -14.63
CA PHE A 202 20.09 -15.61 -15.08
C PHE A 202 19.75 -16.71 -14.08
N ASP A 203 19.89 -16.45 -12.78
CA ASP A 203 19.50 -17.39 -11.73
C ASP A 203 18.00 -17.68 -11.79
N ASN A 204 17.17 -16.64 -11.94
CA ASN A 204 15.72 -16.77 -12.11
C ASN A 204 15.34 -17.53 -13.39
N LEU A 205 16.05 -17.27 -14.50
CA LEU A 205 15.80 -17.94 -15.78
C LEU A 205 16.17 -19.43 -15.70
N THR A 206 17.28 -19.75 -15.05
CA THR A 206 17.73 -21.13 -14.83
C THR A 206 16.74 -21.89 -13.94
N ALA A 207 16.25 -21.26 -12.87
CA ALA A 207 15.23 -21.84 -12.00
C ALA A 207 13.94 -22.17 -12.76
N ARG A 208 13.50 -21.27 -13.66
CA ARG A 208 12.32 -21.48 -14.52
C ARG A 208 12.54 -22.59 -15.56
N TYR A 209 13.72 -22.64 -16.18
CA TYR A 209 14.04 -23.66 -17.18
C TYR A 209 14.07 -25.06 -16.58
N ASN A 210 14.67 -25.20 -15.40
CA ASN A 210 14.80 -26.49 -14.71
C ASN A 210 13.45 -26.99 -14.18
N ASN A 211 12.57 -26.08 -13.74
CA ASN A 211 11.24 -26.40 -13.25
C ASN A 211 10.18 -26.29 -14.36
N LYS A 212 10.23 -27.20 -15.34
CA LYS A 212 9.22 -27.31 -16.41
C LYS A 212 7.80 -27.36 -15.80
N GLY A 213 7.06 -26.27 -15.93
CA GLY A 213 5.68 -26.15 -15.44
C GLY A 213 5.45 -25.13 -14.31
N LEU A 214 6.49 -24.50 -13.77
CA LEU A 214 6.30 -23.37 -12.85
C LEU A 214 5.87 -22.14 -13.64
N THR A 215 4.58 -21.82 -13.55
CA THR A 215 4.04 -20.53 -13.98
C THR A 215 4.75 -19.42 -13.21
N THR A 216 5.22 -18.39 -13.91
CA THR A 216 6.02 -17.31 -13.29
C THR A 216 5.17 -16.37 -12.43
N GLY A 217 3.86 -16.38 -12.65
CA GLY A 217 2.87 -15.60 -11.92
C GLY A 217 1.85 -16.45 -11.18
N ILE A 218 0.91 -15.75 -10.55
CA ILE A 218 -0.25 -16.34 -9.88
C ILE A 218 -1.27 -16.78 -10.94
N THR A 219 -1.56 -18.07 -11.00
CA THR A 219 -2.52 -18.64 -11.96
C THR A 219 -3.89 -17.98 -11.84
N THR A 220 -4.50 -17.69 -12.99
CA THR A 220 -5.90 -17.29 -13.10
C THR A 220 -6.85 -18.48 -13.02
N GLY A 221 -6.32 -19.70 -13.23
CA GLY A 221 -7.06 -20.94 -13.33
C GLY A 221 -7.90 -21.07 -14.61
N TYR A 222 -7.66 -20.20 -15.61
CA TYR A 222 -8.21 -20.29 -16.97
C TYR A 222 -7.08 -20.49 -17.96
N TYR A 223 -7.11 -21.59 -18.70
CA TYR A 223 -5.97 -22.02 -19.53
C TYR A 223 -5.57 -20.96 -20.57
N GLN A 224 -6.54 -20.40 -21.30
CA GLN A 224 -6.25 -19.43 -22.35
C GLN A 224 -5.77 -18.09 -21.79
N LEU A 225 -6.30 -17.68 -20.63
CA LEU A 225 -5.88 -16.44 -19.98
C LEU A 225 -4.46 -16.56 -19.41
N ASP A 226 -4.14 -17.67 -18.74
CA ASP A 226 -2.80 -17.97 -18.26
C ASP A 226 -1.79 -18.06 -19.42
N LYS A 227 -2.19 -18.62 -20.56
CA LYS A 227 -1.34 -18.65 -21.76
C LYS A 227 -0.99 -17.26 -22.27
N ILE A 228 -1.96 -16.35 -22.36
CA ILE A 228 -1.74 -14.98 -22.85
C ILE A 228 -0.94 -14.14 -21.83
N THR A 229 -1.15 -14.38 -20.54
CA THR A 229 -0.46 -13.69 -19.44
C THR A 229 0.90 -14.32 -19.08
N ALA A 230 1.39 -15.27 -19.90
CA ALA A 230 2.67 -15.96 -19.69
C ALA A 230 2.77 -16.66 -18.31
N GLY A 231 1.70 -17.34 -17.91
CA GLY A 231 1.60 -18.08 -16.66
C GLY A 231 0.95 -17.29 -15.53
N GLY A 232 -0.08 -16.49 -15.83
CA GLY A 232 -0.89 -15.80 -14.83
C GLY A 232 -0.40 -14.39 -14.47
N PHE A 233 -0.89 -13.86 -13.36
CA PHE A 233 -0.60 -12.49 -12.92
C PHE A 233 0.78 -12.37 -12.29
N GLN A 234 1.60 -11.47 -12.83
CA GLN A 234 2.99 -11.35 -12.43
C GLN A 234 3.13 -10.52 -11.13
N PRO A 235 4.14 -10.84 -10.29
CA PRO A 235 4.47 -10.03 -9.13
C PRO A 235 4.73 -8.56 -9.48
N SER A 236 4.25 -7.65 -8.64
CA SER A 236 4.40 -6.19 -8.81
C SER A 236 3.56 -5.53 -9.92
N ASP A 237 2.71 -6.29 -10.60
CA ASP A 237 1.80 -5.73 -11.61
C ASP A 237 0.51 -5.20 -10.98
N LEU A 238 0.04 -4.08 -11.51
CA LEU A 238 -1.30 -3.55 -11.30
C LEU A 238 -2.19 -4.02 -12.46
N ILE A 239 -3.16 -4.87 -12.13
CA ILE A 239 -4.13 -5.43 -13.06
C ILE A 239 -5.47 -4.72 -12.86
N ILE A 240 -6.01 -4.15 -13.92
CA ILE A 240 -7.32 -3.49 -13.91
C ILE A 240 -8.34 -4.40 -14.58
N LEU A 241 -9.42 -4.74 -13.86
CA LEU A 241 -10.58 -5.43 -14.42
C LEU A 241 -11.74 -4.46 -14.49
N ALA A 242 -12.14 -4.08 -15.70
CA ALA A 242 -13.18 -3.09 -15.91
C ALA A 242 -14.39 -3.64 -16.65
N ALA A 243 -15.58 -3.28 -16.21
CA ALA A 243 -16.81 -3.66 -16.89
C ALA A 243 -17.94 -2.67 -16.62
N ARG A 244 -19.02 -2.77 -17.39
CA ARG A 244 -20.30 -2.14 -17.06
C ARG A 244 -20.99 -2.89 -15.93
N PRO A 245 -21.92 -2.24 -15.19
CA PRO A 245 -22.77 -2.91 -14.21
C PRO A 245 -23.42 -4.17 -14.81
N SER A 246 -23.60 -5.20 -13.98
CA SER A 246 -24.23 -6.48 -14.36
C SER A 246 -23.48 -7.34 -15.38
N MET A 247 -22.28 -6.95 -15.82
CA MET A 247 -21.44 -7.76 -16.72
C MET A 247 -20.71 -8.92 -16.03
N GLY A 248 -20.74 -8.98 -14.69
CA GLY A 248 -20.08 -10.04 -13.92
C GLY A 248 -18.68 -9.69 -13.43
N LYS A 249 -18.34 -8.40 -13.28
CA LYS A 249 -17.04 -7.90 -12.77
C LYS A 249 -16.60 -8.58 -11.47
N THR A 250 -17.39 -8.44 -10.42
CA THR A 250 -17.13 -9.06 -9.11
C THR A 250 -17.14 -10.58 -9.21
N ALA A 251 -18.07 -11.17 -9.96
CA ALA A 251 -18.13 -12.62 -10.14
C ALA A 251 -16.83 -13.16 -10.76
N PHE A 252 -16.33 -12.56 -11.84
CA PHE A 252 -15.09 -12.97 -12.47
C PHE A 252 -13.89 -12.82 -11.54
N ALA A 253 -13.79 -11.70 -10.83
CA ALA A 253 -12.73 -11.46 -9.86
C ALA A 253 -12.72 -12.47 -8.70
N LEU A 254 -13.89 -12.82 -8.16
CA LEU A 254 -14.01 -13.86 -7.13
C LEU A 254 -13.60 -15.24 -7.67
N ASN A 255 -13.97 -15.57 -8.92
CA ASN A 255 -13.56 -16.84 -9.53
C ASN A 255 -12.04 -16.91 -9.72
N LEU A 256 -11.40 -15.81 -10.13
CA LEU A 256 -9.93 -15.70 -10.19
C LEU A 256 -9.29 -15.89 -8.81
N ALA A 257 -9.79 -15.18 -7.79
CA ALA A 257 -9.28 -15.26 -6.43
C ALA A 257 -9.41 -16.67 -5.84
N MET A 258 -10.56 -17.33 -6.01
CA MET A 258 -10.79 -18.71 -5.57
C MET A 258 -9.85 -19.67 -6.28
N ARG A 259 -9.71 -19.59 -7.62
CA ARG A 259 -8.80 -20.49 -8.36
C ARG A 259 -7.35 -20.28 -7.95
N ALA A 260 -6.90 -19.03 -7.80
CA ALA A 260 -5.56 -18.71 -7.32
C ALA A 260 -5.29 -19.32 -5.92
N ALA A 261 -6.24 -19.22 -5.00
CA ALA A 261 -6.09 -19.75 -3.64
C ALA A 261 -6.20 -21.28 -3.57
N MET A 262 -7.21 -21.85 -4.22
CA MET A 262 -7.59 -23.26 -4.09
C MET A 262 -6.77 -24.17 -5.00
N GLN A 263 -6.50 -23.75 -6.24
CA GLN A 263 -5.70 -24.52 -7.19
C GLN A 263 -4.23 -24.13 -7.13
N GLY A 264 -3.95 -22.84 -6.99
CA GLY A 264 -2.57 -22.30 -6.94
C GLY A 264 -1.95 -22.25 -5.55
N GLY A 265 -2.73 -22.45 -4.47
CA GLY A 265 -2.25 -22.37 -3.09
C GLY A 265 -1.90 -20.94 -2.63
N ALA A 266 -2.31 -19.92 -3.38
CA ALA A 266 -1.99 -18.52 -3.13
C ALA A 266 -2.72 -17.98 -1.89
N THR A 267 -2.06 -17.08 -1.17
CA THR A 267 -2.66 -16.30 -0.09
C THR A 267 -3.27 -15.03 -0.65
N VAL A 268 -4.60 -14.91 -0.60
CA VAL A 268 -5.37 -13.87 -1.28
C VAL A 268 -6.03 -12.94 -0.28
N ALA A 269 -5.81 -11.63 -0.44
CA ALA A 269 -6.53 -10.58 0.28
C ALA A 269 -7.62 -9.99 -0.62
N ILE A 270 -8.84 -9.88 -0.11
CA ILE A 270 -9.99 -9.28 -0.80
C ILE A 270 -10.48 -8.09 0.00
N PHE A 271 -10.42 -6.90 -0.59
CA PHE A 271 -11.02 -5.68 -0.06
C PHE A 271 -12.31 -5.39 -0.81
N SER A 272 -13.44 -5.53 -0.12
CA SER A 272 -14.78 -5.36 -0.69
C SER A 272 -15.43 -4.10 -0.14
N LEU A 273 -15.46 -3.06 -0.96
CA LEU A 273 -15.98 -1.74 -0.58
C LEU A 273 -17.47 -1.60 -0.88
N GLU A 274 -18.03 -2.48 -1.72
CA GLU A 274 -19.44 -2.47 -2.12
C GLU A 274 -20.28 -3.54 -1.40
N MET A 275 -19.71 -4.72 -1.16
CA MET A 275 -20.44 -5.89 -0.66
C MET A 275 -19.93 -6.37 0.69
N SER A 276 -20.81 -6.91 1.54
CA SER A 276 -20.38 -7.55 2.79
C SER A 276 -19.63 -8.85 2.52
N LYS A 277 -18.76 -9.23 3.44
CA LYS A 277 -17.98 -10.48 3.35
C LYS A 277 -18.85 -11.74 3.28
N GLU A 278 -20.01 -11.75 3.96
CA GLU A 278 -20.97 -12.86 3.92
C GLU A 278 -21.56 -12.99 2.51
N SER A 279 -21.93 -11.87 1.87
CA SER A 279 -22.50 -11.91 0.53
C SER A 279 -21.48 -12.35 -0.53
N LEU A 280 -20.19 -12.04 -0.31
CA LEU A 280 -19.12 -12.58 -1.14
C LEU A 280 -18.92 -14.08 -0.91
N MET A 281 -18.98 -14.54 0.34
CA MET A 281 -18.85 -15.96 0.68
C MET A 281 -19.98 -16.80 0.08
N ASP A 282 -21.23 -16.33 0.14
CA ASP A 282 -22.38 -16.99 -0.50
C ASP A 282 -22.13 -17.19 -2.00
N ARG A 283 -21.60 -16.18 -2.67
CA ARG A 283 -21.27 -16.25 -4.11
C ARG A 283 -20.14 -17.23 -4.39
N MET A 284 -19.10 -17.24 -3.55
CA MET A 284 -18.00 -18.20 -3.66
C MET A 284 -18.50 -19.64 -3.53
N LEU A 285 -19.34 -19.92 -2.53
CA LEU A 285 -19.97 -21.22 -2.32
C LEU A 285 -20.83 -21.64 -3.51
N CYS A 286 -21.69 -20.74 -4.02
CA CYS A 286 -22.53 -21.02 -5.18
C CYS A 286 -21.71 -21.30 -6.45
N ALA A 287 -20.67 -20.50 -6.68
CA ALA A 287 -19.82 -20.63 -7.86
C ALA A 287 -18.99 -21.92 -7.82
N TRP A 288 -18.41 -22.27 -6.66
CA TRP A 288 -17.61 -23.49 -6.51
C TRP A 288 -18.48 -24.76 -6.46
N GLY A 289 -19.55 -24.74 -5.65
CA GLY A 289 -20.45 -25.87 -5.47
C GLY A 289 -21.47 -26.08 -6.59
N ARG A 290 -21.56 -25.15 -7.55
CA ARG A 290 -22.55 -25.19 -8.67
C ARG A 290 -23.99 -25.26 -8.16
N VAL A 291 -24.31 -24.43 -7.17
CA VAL A 291 -25.65 -24.32 -6.60
C VAL A 291 -26.26 -22.97 -6.97
N ASP A 292 -27.54 -22.97 -7.35
CA ASP A 292 -28.23 -21.77 -7.80
C ASP A 292 -28.30 -20.71 -6.70
N MET A 293 -27.79 -19.51 -7.00
CA MET A 293 -27.72 -18.40 -6.04
C MET A 293 -29.12 -17.95 -5.56
N GLY A 294 -30.14 -18.04 -6.42
CA GLY A 294 -31.51 -17.71 -6.09
C GLY A 294 -32.17 -18.73 -5.15
N ARG A 295 -31.71 -19.98 -5.16
CA ARG A 295 -32.07 -21.01 -4.17
C ARG A 295 -31.33 -20.82 -2.86
N VAL A 296 -30.04 -20.50 -2.87
CA VAL A 296 -29.29 -20.23 -1.63
C VAL A 296 -29.89 -19.05 -0.86
N ARG A 297 -30.32 -18.00 -1.57
CA ARG A 297 -31.05 -16.87 -0.97
C ARG A 297 -32.42 -17.24 -0.39
N ARG A 298 -33.02 -18.33 -0.86
CA ARG A 298 -34.33 -18.84 -0.43
C ARG A 298 -34.17 -20.31 -0.06
N ALA A 299 -33.52 -20.53 1.07
CA ALA A 299 -33.07 -21.87 1.50
C ALA A 299 -34.17 -22.95 1.51
N GLU A 300 -35.45 -22.57 1.55
CA GLU A 300 -36.61 -23.47 1.39
C GLU A 300 -36.63 -24.24 0.05
N PHE A 301 -35.91 -23.78 -0.99
CA PHE A 301 -35.80 -24.45 -2.29
C PHE A 301 -34.54 -25.28 -2.45
N LEU A 302 -33.72 -25.43 -1.41
CA LEU A 302 -32.55 -26.29 -1.42
C LEU A 302 -32.96 -27.74 -1.16
N ASP A 303 -32.50 -28.65 -2.02
CA ASP A 303 -32.62 -30.08 -1.81
C ASP A 303 -31.39 -30.68 -1.11
N ASP A 304 -31.46 -31.95 -0.70
CA ASP A 304 -30.36 -32.64 -0.02
C ASP A 304 -29.07 -32.69 -0.87
N SER A 305 -29.21 -32.68 -2.20
CA SER A 305 -28.07 -32.66 -3.13
C SER A 305 -27.41 -31.28 -3.13
N ASP A 306 -28.19 -30.20 -3.14
CA ASP A 306 -27.71 -28.83 -3.04
C ASP A 306 -26.98 -28.61 -1.70
N TRP A 307 -27.53 -29.11 -0.59
CA TRP A 307 -26.85 -29.07 0.72
C TRP A 307 -25.52 -29.83 0.72
N LYS A 308 -25.48 -31.01 0.08
CA LYS A 308 -24.24 -31.77 -0.05
C LYS A 308 -23.17 -31.00 -0.84
N LYS A 309 -23.54 -30.42 -1.99
CA LYS A 309 -22.62 -29.62 -2.81
C LYS A 309 -22.10 -28.38 -2.08
N LEU A 310 -22.96 -27.71 -1.30
CA LEU A 310 -22.56 -26.57 -0.48
C LEU A 310 -21.60 -26.99 0.64
N ALA A 311 -21.85 -28.14 1.28
CA ALA A 311 -20.96 -28.69 2.31
C ALA A 311 -19.58 -29.04 1.73
N ASP A 312 -19.54 -29.70 0.57
CA ASP A 312 -18.29 -30.03 -0.12
C ASP A 312 -17.52 -28.74 -0.50
N ALA A 313 -18.22 -27.73 -1.04
CA ALA A 313 -17.61 -26.45 -1.37
C ALA A 313 -17.11 -25.67 -0.14
N ALA A 314 -17.84 -25.74 0.98
CA ALA A 314 -17.44 -25.11 2.23
C ALA A 314 -16.19 -25.77 2.81
N ASP A 315 -16.08 -27.09 2.73
CA ASP A 315 -14.89 -27.83 3.15
C ASP A 315 -13.65 -27.40 2.35
N ASP A 316 -13.76 -27.29 1.02
CA ASP A 316 -12.68 -26.78 0.18
C ASP A 316 -12.31 -25.32 0.48
N LEU A 317 -13.29 -24.42 0.57
CA LEU A 317 -13.06 -23.00 0.84
C LEU A 317 -12.48 -22.75 2.24
N SER A 318 -12.85 -23.55 3.23
CA SER A 318 -12.34 -23.42 4.60
C SER A 318 -10.83 -23.66 4.72
N ARG A 319 -10.26 -24.44 3.79
CA ARG A 319 -8.81 -24.71 3.71
C ARG A 319 -8.06 -23.65 2.89
N ALA A 320 -8.77 -22.86 2.10
CA ALA A 320 -8.17 -21.85 1.23
C ALA A 320 -7.72 -20.62 2.02
N LYS A 321 -6.58 -20.03 1.64
CA LYS A 321 -6.02 -18.84 2.28
C LYS A 321 -6.64 -17.55 1.72
N ILE A 322 -7.96 -17.39 1.89
CA ILE A 322 -8.70 -16.22 1.43
C ILE A 322 -9.10 -15.36 2.63
N PHE A 323 -8.65 -14.11 2.63
CA PHE A 323 -8.91 -13.14 3.70
C PHE A 323 -9.74 -11.99 3.15
N ILE A 324 -10.93 -11.76 3.73
CA ILE A 324 -11.88 -10.75 3.24
C ILE A 324 -12.01 -9.61 4.26
N ASP A 325 -11.98 -8.39 3.76
CA ASP A 325 -12.20 -7.17 4.50
C ASP A 325 -13.25 -6.30 3.79
N ASP A 326 -14.38 -6.07 4.45
CA ASP A 326 -15.53 -5.33 3.93
C ASP A 326 -15.66 -3.91 4.51
N THR A 327 -14.56 -3.35 5.02
CA THR A 327 -14.55 -1.98 5.54
C THR A 327 -14.82 -0.95 4.43
N ALA A 328 -15.92 -0.20 4.55
CA ALA A 328 -16.26 0.89 3.64
C ALA A 328 -15.29 2.09 3.75
N GLY A 329 -15.14 2.86 2.66
CA GLY A 329 -14.37 4.10 2.66
C GLY A 329 -12.87 3.94 2.92
N LEU A 330 -12.30 2.78 2.54
CA LEU A 330 -10.91 2.46 2.82
C LEU A 330 -9.95 3.38 2.05
N THR A 331 -9.04 4.04 2.76
CA THR A 331 -7.96 4.84 2.14
C THR A 331 -6.85 3.93 1.60
N PRO A 332 -6.09 4.36 0.58
CA PRO A 332 -4.97 3.58 0.05
C PRO A 332 -3.92 3.23 1.12
N LEU A 333 -3.69 4.12 2.08
CA LEU A 333 -2.73 3.88 3.16
C LEU A 333 -3.23 2.82 4.16
N ALA A 334 -4.51 2.87 4.54
CA ALA A 334 -5.11 1.86 5.41
C ALA A 334 -5.10 0.48 4.75
N LEU A 335 -5.40 0.42 3.44
CA LEU A 335 -5.29 -0.81 2.64
C LEU A 335 -3.86 -1.36 2.68
N ARG A 336 -2.86 -0.50 2.48
CA ARG A 336 -1.43 -0.85 2.53
C ARG A 336 -1.02 -1.40 3.90
N ALA A 337 -1.43 -0.75 4.99
CA ALA A 337 -1.15 -1.21 6.36
C ALA A 337 -1.73 -2.62 6.63
N ARG A 338 -2.97 -2.87 6.18
CA ARG A 338 -3.63 -4.18 6.32
C ARG A 338 -2.93 -5.27 5.50
N CYS A 339 -2.52 -4.95 4.27
CA CYS A 339 -1.72 -5.87 3.45
C CYS A 339 -0.38 -6.23 4.11
N ARG A 340 0.33 -5.26 4.71
CA ARG A 340 1.58 -5.53 5.43
C ARG A 340 1.38 -6.45 6.61
N ARG A 341 0.36 -6.22 7.43
CA ARG A 341 0.02 -7.08 8.57
C ARG A 341 -0.28 -8.50 8.12
N LEU A 342 -1.15 -8.65 7.11
CA LEU A 342 -1.51 -9.97 6.58
C LEU A 342 -0.28 -10.70 6.01
N LYS A 343 0.57 -10.00 5.25
CA LYS A 343 1.81 -10.58 4.71
C LYS A 343 2.75 -11.07 5.79
N ALA A 344 2.86 -10.35 6.91
CA ALA A 344 3.70 -10.74 8.04
C ALA A 344 3.16 -11.96 8.79
N GLU A 345 1.84 -12.06 8.94
CA GLU A 345 1.18 -13.14 9.69
C GLU A 345 1.00 -14.43 8.88
N HIS A 346 0.61 -14.31 7.60
CA HIS A 346 0.14 -15.42 6.78
C HIS A 346 0.83 -15.55 5.41
N GLY A 347 1.66 -14.58 5.03
CA GLY A 347 2.08 -14.39 3.64
C GLY A 347 1.03 -13.63 2.82
N LEU A 348 1.38 -13.24 1.60
CA LEU A 348 0.47 -12.54 0.68
C LEU A 348 0.99 -12.72 -0.74
N ASP A 349 0.10 -13.18 -1.62
CA ASP A 349 0.43 -13.53 -3.01
C ASP A 349 -0.46 -12.79 -4.03
N LEU A 350 -1.68 -12.39 -3.65
CA LEU A 350 -2.59 -11.62 -4.50
C LEU A 350 -3.44 -10.67 -3.65
N VAL A 351 -3.62 -9.44 -4.13
CA VAL A 351 -4.56 -8.48 -3.55
C VAL A 351 -5.66 -8.16 -4.55
N MET A 352 -6.92 -8.26 -4.13
CA MET A 352 -8.10 -7.89 -4.91
C MET A 352 -8.81 -6.70 -4.26
N VAL A 353 -9.19 -5.69 -5.04
CA VAL A 353 -9.92 -4.50 -4.56
C VAL A 353 -11.19 -4.28 -5.38
N ASP A 354 -12.36 -4.43 -4.77
CA ASP A 354 -13.69 -4.23 -5.38
C ASP A 354 -14.43 -3.05 -4.75
N TYR A 355 -14.51 -1.88 -5.35
CA TYR A 355 -13.86 -1.40 -6.58
C TYR A 355 -13.25 -0.01 -6.35
N LEU A 356 -12.31 0.37 -7.21
CA LEU A 356 -11.47 1.57 -7.06
C LEU A 356 -12.23 2.84 -6.71
N GLN A 357 -13.38 3.04 -7.35
CA GLN A 357 -14.20 4.23 -7.19
C GLN A 357 -14.95 4.29 -5.84
N LEU A 358 -14.79 3.35 -4.92
CA LEU A 358 -15.30 3.49 -3.55
C LEU A 358 -14.22 3.81 -2.53
N MET A 359 -12.96 3.91 -2.98
CA MET A 359 -11.88 4.42 -2.16
C MET A 359 -11.96 5.94 -2.07
N HIS A 360 -11.61 6.47 -0.91
CA HIS A 360 -11.52 7.90 -0.66
C HIS A 360 -10.07 8.33 -0.48
N SER A 361 -9.70 9.42 -1.14
CA SER A 361 -8.54 10.22 -0.74
C SER A 361 -8.99 11.28 0.26
N SER A 362 -8.16 11.55 1.27
CA SER A 362 -8.41 12.47 2.38
C SER A 362 -8.57 13.95 1.97
N ARG A 363 -8.55 14.28 0.67
CA ARG A 363 -8.61 15.66 0.15
C ARG A 363 -9.84 15.91 -0.72
N ASN A 364 -10.42 17.11 -0.57
CA ASN A 364 -11.45 17.67 -1.47
C ASN A 364 -10.86 18.05 -2.84
N GLU A 365 -10.32 17.08 -3.58
CA GLU A 365 -9.79 17.27 -4.92
C GLU A 365 -10.83 16.85 -5.99
N SER A 366 -10.56 17.19 -7.26
CA SER A 366 -11.33 16.65 -8.38
C SER A 366 -11.32 15.12 -8.32
N ARG A 367 -12.47 14.51 -8.62
CA ARG A 367 -12.60 13.05 -8.67
C ARG A 367 -11.56 12.38 -9.57
N GLU A 368 -11.16 13.05 -10.65
CA GLU A 368 -10.12 12.55 -11.56
C GLU A 368 -8.73 12.50 -10.89
N LEU A 369 -8.41 13.50 -10.05
CA LEU A 369 -7.15 13.54 -9.29
C LEU A 369 -7.14 12.47 -8.20
N GLU A 370 -8.26 12.31 -7.50
CA GLU A 370 -8.42 11.27 -6.48
C GLU A 370 -8.21 9.86 -7.06
N ILE A 371 -8.84 9.55 -8.19
CA ILE A 371 -8.64 8.25 -8.85
C ILE A 371 -7.20 8.09 -9.34
N SER A 372 -6.59 9.17 -9.81
CA SER A 372 -5.17 9.15 -10.22
C SER A 372 -4.24 8.85 -9.05
N ASP A 373 -4.51 9.42 -7.88
CA ASP A 373 -3.75 9.16 -6.66
C ASP A 373 -3.94 7.71 -6.17
N ILE A 374 -5.18 7.21 -6.16
CA ILE A 374 -5.49 5.82 -5.81
C ILE A 374 -4.74 4.84 -6.73
N SER A 375 -4.78 5.07 -8.04
CA SER A 375 -4.09 4.24 -9.05
C SER A 375 -2.58 4.15 -8.78
N ARG A 376 -1.93 5.30 -8.55
CA ARG A 376 -0.49 5.37 -8.22
C ARG A 376 -0.16 4.64 -6.94
N ASN A 377 -0.97 4.83 -5.90
CA ASN A 377 -0.77 4.16 -4.61
C ASN A 377 -0.91 2.64 -4.72
N LEU A 378 -1.86 2.13 -5.52
CA LEU A 378 -2.00 0.70 -5.75
C LEU A 378 -0.85 0.11 -6.57
N LYS A 379 -0.32 0.85 -7.56
CA LYS A 379 0.90 0.43 -8.26
C LYS A 379 2.12 0.42 -7.33
N ALA A 380 2.22 1.40 -6.44
CA ALA A 380 3.27 1.43 -5.42
C ALA A 380 3.15 0.26 -4.44
N LEU A 381 1.92 -0.06 -4.00
CA LEU A 381 1.63 -1.23 -3.18
C LEU A 381 2.06 -2.53 -3.86
N ALA A 382 1.70 -2.72 -5.14
CA ALA A 382 2.08 -3.91 -5.90
C ALA A 382 3.60 -4.10 -5.89
N LYS A 383 4.36 -3.02 -6.16
CA LYS A 383 5.84 -3.03 -6.19
C LYS A 383 6.47 -3.28 -4.82
N GLU A 384 5.99 -2.62 -3.78
CA GLU A 384 6.50 -2.78 -2.41
C GLU A 384 6.24 -4.20 -1.90
N MET A 385 5.02 -4.68 -2.09
CA MET A 385 4.59 -5.98 -1.61
C MET A 385 5.08 -7.11 -2.52
N LYS A 386 5.55 -6.81 -3.73
CA LYS A 386 5.94 -7.79 -4.76
C LYS A 386 4.83 -8.80 -5.04
N VAL A 387 3.59 -8.33 -5.13
CA VAL A 387 2.40 -9.14 -5.44
C VAL A 387 1.60 -8.48 -6.55
N PRO A 388 0.89 -9.25 -7.40
CA PRO A 388 -0.13 -8.70 -8.26
C PRO A 388 -1.25 -8.04 -7.44
N VAL A 389 -1.72 -6.88 -7.92
CA VAL A 389 -2.90 -6.18 -7.39
C VAL A 389 -3.96 -6.13 -8.47
N LEU A 390 -5.06 -6.87 -8.27
CA LEU A 390 -6.25 -6.88 -9.12
C LEU A 390 -7.26 -5.85 -8.61
N ALA A 391 -7.37 -4.73 -9.30
CA ALA A 391 -8.30 -3.67 -8.94
C ALA A 391 -9.48 -3.59 -9.94
N LEU A 392 -10.68 -3.61 -9.40
CA LEU A 392 -11.90 -3.57 -10.19
C LEU A 392 -12.26 -2.12 -10.49
N SER A 393 -12.68 -1.84 -11.72
CA SER A 393 -13.09 -0.51 -12.16
C SER A 393 -14.43 -0.55 -12.89
N GLN A 394 -15.23 0.49 -12.76
CA GLN A 394 -16.46 0.64 -13.52
C GLN A 394 -16.24 1.49 -14.78
N LEU A 395 -16.87 1.11 -15.89
CA LEU A 395 -16.81 1.85 -17.16
C LEU A 395 -17.86 2.96 -17.26
N ASN A 396 -17.54 4.00 -18.02
CA ASN A 396 -18.48 5.05 -18.38
C ASN A 396 -19.68 4.49 -19.17
N ARG A 397 -20.86 5.12 -19.04
CA ARG A 397 -22.10 4.72 -19.74
C ARG A 397 -22.02 4.87 -21.26
N LYS A 398 -21.12 5.74 -21.76
CA LYS A 398 -20.94 6.02 -23.20
C LYS A 398 -20.65 4.80 -24.07
N VAL A 399 -20.09 3.73 -23.50
CA VAL A 399 -19.89 2.45 -24.21
C VAL A 399 -21.21 1.89 -24.78
N GLU A 400 -22.33 2.15 -24.11
CA GLU A 400 -23.65 1.62 -24.49
C GLU A 400 -24.29 2.38 -25.66
N GLU A 401 -23.81 3.58 -25.95
CA GLU A 401 -24.27 4.45 -27.05
C GLU A 401 -23.62 4.10 -28.39
N ARG A 402 -22.50 3.35 -28.36
CA ARG A 402 -21.78 2.92 -29.56
C ARG A 402 -22.46 1.74 -30.26
N THR A 403 -22.25 1.63 -31.56
CA THR A 403 -22.69 0.48 -32.36
C THR A 403 -22.00 -0.80 -31.90
N ASP A 404 -20.68 -0.76 -31.76
CA ASP A 404 -19.92 -1.81 -31.08
C ASP A 404 -19.80 -1.46 -29.59
N LYS A 405 -20.41 -2.29 -28.75
CA LYS A 405 -20.47 -2.13 -27.30
C LYS A 405 -19.33 -2.84 -26.58
N ARG A 406 -18.31 -3.33 -27.31
CA ARG A 406 -17.06 -3.82 -26.72
C ARG A 406 -16.29 -2.68 -26.07
N PRO A 407 -15.95 -2.77 -24.78
CA PRO A 407 -15.16 -1.74 -24.11
C PRO A 407 -13.79 -1.53 -24.74
N VAL A 408 -13.33 -0.28 -24.71
CA VAL A 408 -11.98 0.13 -25.12
C VAL A 408 -11.34 0.99 -24.03
N LEU A 409 -10.03 1.25 -24.14
CA LEU A 409 -9.29 2.03 -23.14
C LEU A 409 -9.91 3.40 -22.85
N SER A 410 -10.45 4.08 -23.87
CA SER A 410 -11.12 5.37 -23.70
C SER A 410 -12.40 5.32 -22.86
N ASP A 411 -12.95 4.15 -22.55
CA ASP A 411 -14.14 3.99 -21.72
C ASP A 411 -13.85 4.06 -20.21
N LEU A 412 -12.57 4.05 -19.82
CA LEU A 412 -12.08 4.36 -18.47
C LEU A 412 -12.04 5.88 -18.18
N ARG A 413 -12.55 6.72 -19.09
CA ARG A 413 -12.49 8.19 -19.02
C ARG A 413 -13.13 8.71 -17.73
N GLU A 414 -12.42 9.67 -17.11
CA GLU A 414 -12.33 10.06 -15.67
C GLU A 414 -11.05 9.53 -14.98
N SER A 415 -10.25 8.69 -15.66
CA SER A 415 -9.11 8.00 -15.04
C SER A 415 -7.94 7.72 -16.00
N GLY A 416 -7.46 8.71 -16.75
CA GLY A 416 -6.31 8.53 -17.65
C GLY A 416 -5.04 8.01 -16.93
N ALA A 417 -4.91 8.30 -15.64
CA ALA A 417 -3.84 7.74 -14.81
C ALA A 417 -3.96 6.22 -14.61
N ILE A 418 -5.17 5.65 -14.51
CA ILE A 418 -5.36 4.18 -14.46
C ILE A 418 -4.77 3.55 -15.70
N GLU A 419 -5.05 4.12 -16.88
CA GLU A 419 -4.49 3.61 -18.13
C GLU A 419 -2.97 3.67 -18.11
N GLN A 420 -2.37 4.75 -17.61
CA GLN A 420 -0.92 4.90 -17.55
C GLN A 420 -0.29 3.93 -16.56
N ASP A 421 -0.79 3.83 -15.33
CA ASP A 421 -0.16 3.09 -14.24
C ASP A 421 -0.33 1.57 -14.36
N ALA A 422 -1.45 1.10 -14.92
CA ALA A 422 -1.74 -0.32 -15.05
C ALA A 422 -0.75 -1.03 -16.00
N ASP A 423 -0.40 -2.28 -15.66
CA ASP A 423 0.42 -3.15 -16.49
C ASP A 423 -0.44 -4.04 -17.38
N LEU A 424 -1.62 -4.45 -16.88
CA LEU A 424 -2.62 -5.24 -17.58
C LEU A 424 -4.00 -4.61 -17.39
N ILE A 425 -4.75 -4.41 -18.48
CA ILE A 425 -6.14 -3.94 -18.44
C ILE A 425 -7.00 -4.97 -19.16
N MET A 426 -7.95 -5.53 -18.42
CA MET A 426 -8.94 -6.48 -18.92
C MET A 426 -10.33 -5.87 -18.88
N PHE A 427 -11.11 -6.11 -19.91
CA PHE A 427 -12.53 -5.74 -19.98
C PHE A 427 -13.41 -6.98 -20.04
N ILE A 428 -14.58 -6.91 -19.42
CA ILE A 428 -15.62 -7.94 -19.59
C ILE A 428 -16.70 -7.40 -20.53
N HIS A 429 -16.97 -8.16 -21.59
CA HIS A 429 -18.08 -7.92 -22.49
C HIS A 429 -18.97 -9.16 -22.60
N ARG A 430 -20.29 -8.96 -22.51
CA ARG A 430 -21.29 -10.00 -22.68
C ARG A 430 -22.37 -9.53 -23.63
N GLU A 431 -22.44 -10.14 -24.80
CA GLU A 431 -23.37 -9.73 -25.86
C GLU A 431 -24.83 -9.95 -25.47
N ASP A 432 -25.12 -11.02 -24.71
CA ASP A 432 -26.45 -11.39 -24.22
C ASP A 432 -27.11 -10.34 -23.31
N GLN A 433 -26.32 -9.46 -22.68
CA GLN A 433 -26.82 -8.35 -21.86
C GLN A 433 -27.35 -7.19 -22.70
N TYR A 434 -26.81 -7.03 -23.91
CA TYR A 434 -27.15 -5.91 -24.80
C TYR A 434 -28.17 -6.29 -25.87
N ASN A 435 -28.17 -7.53 -26.34
CA ASN A 435 -28.94 -7.96 -27.50
C ASN A 435 -29.98 -9.03 -27.14
N LYS A 436 -31.00 -8.63 -26.36
CA LYS A 436 -32.09 -9.54 -25.92
C LYS A 436 -33.11 -9.89 -27.03
N LYS A 437 -32.99 -9.31 -28.22
CA LYS A 437 -33.96 -9.43 -29.33
C LYS A 437 -33.33 -9.80 -30.68
N GLY A 438 -32.03 -10.10 -30.71
CA GLY A 438 -31.33 -10.50 -31.93
C GLY A 438 -31.50 -11.99 -32.27
N ASP A 439 -31.23 -12.37 -33.51
CA ASP A 439 -31.60 -13.66 -34.09
C ASP A 439 -30.68 -14.85 -33.70
N LYS A 440 -29.75 -14.67 -32.74
CA LYS A 440 -28.83 -15.68 -32.13
C LYS A 440 -27.74 -14.98 -31.27
N PRO A 441 -28.06 -14.37 -30.11
CA PRO A 441 -27.01 -13.92 -29.20
C PRO A 441 -26.16 -15.12 -28.76
N LYS A 442 -24.83 -14.95 -28.67
CA LYS A 442 -23.95 -15.91 -27.99
C LYS A 442 -24.28 -15.92 -26.49
N THR A 443 -25.32 -16.66 -26.11
CA THR A 443 -25.80 -16.74 -24.73
C THR A 443 -24.82 -17.48 -23.84
N GLY A 444 -24.60 -16.96 -22.63
CA GLY A 444 -23.70 -17.60 -21.67
C GLY A 444 -22.22 -17.58 -22.06
N ILE A 445 -21.81 -16.71 -23.00
CA ILE A 445 -20.40 -16.46 -23.34
C ILE A 445 -20.02 -15.06 -22.85
N ALA A 446 -18.86 -14.96 -22.22
CA ALA A 446 -18.23 -13.70 -21.83
C ALA A 446 -16.88 -13.55 -22.51
N GLU A 447 -16.69 -12.41 -23.17
CA GLU A 447 -15.41 -12.01 -23.73
C GLU A 447 -14.60 -11.27 -22.66
N ILE A 448 -13.40 -11.79 -22.37
CA ILE A 448 -12.38 -11.14 -21.55
C ILE A 448 -11.37 -10.51 -22.51
N ILE A 449 -11.50 -9.20 -22.71
CA ILE A 449 -10.71 -8.43 -23.67
C ILE A 449 -9.50 -7.82 -22.95
N LEU A 450 -8.30 -8.27 -23.27
CA LEU A 450 -7.05 -7.69 -22.79
C LEU A 450 -6.74 -6.44 -23.63
N GLY A 451 -7.26 -5.29 -23.21
CA GLY A 451 -7.12 -4.02 -23.91
C GLY A 451 -5.72 -3.39 -23.80
N LYS A 452 -4.97 -3.73 -22.75
CA LYS A 452 -3.56 -3.33 -22.57
C LYS A 452 -2.79 -4.44 -21.88
N HIS A 453 -1.58 -4.72 -22.34
CA HIS A 453 -0.65 -5.62 -21.67
C HIS A 453 0.78 -5.12 -21.91
N ARG A 454 1.47 -4.63 -20.87
CA ARG A 454 2.82 -4.06 -20.99
C ARG A 454 3.88 -5.09 -21.36
N ASN A 455 3.73 -6.31 -20.84
CA ASN A 455 4.74 -7.36 -20.89
C ASN A 455 4.37 -8.54 -21.81
N GLY A 456 3.33 -8.39 -22.62
CA GLY A 456 2.85 -9.45 -23.50
C GLY A 456 1.78 -8.99 -24.49
N PRO A 457 1.17 -9.92 -25.23
CA PRO A 457 0.20 -9.58 -26.25
C PRO A 457 -1.14 -9.15 -25.65
N THR A 458 -1.86 -8.30 -26.40
CA THR A 458 -3.30 -8.07 -26.23
C THR A 458 -4.08 -9.17 -26.95
N GLY A 459 -5.37 -9.29 -26.65
CA GLY A 459 -6.23 -10.29 -27.27
C GLY A 459 -7.56 -10.43 -26.55
N THR A 460 -8.38 -11.37 -27.01
CA THR A 460 -9.66 -11.69 -26.38
C THR A 460 -9.70 -13.17 -26.03
N VAL A 461 -10.11 -13.47 -24.81
CA VAL A 461 -10.39 -14.83 -24.34
C VAL A 461 -11.89 -14.95 -24.18
N GLU A 462 -12.50 -15.97 -24.78
CA GLU A 462 -13.90 -16.29 -24.53
C GLU A 462 -13.98 -17.29 -23.36
N LEU A 463 -14.88 -17.05 -22.41
CA LEU A 463 -15.20 -17.92 -21.29
C LEU A 463 -16.70 -18.19 -21.24
N ALA A 464 -17.10 -19.34 -20.69
CA ALA A 464 -18.49 -19.62 -20.41
C ALA A 464 -18.89 -18.94 -19.09
N TYR A 465 -20.00 -18.20 -19.09
CA TYR A 465 -20.57 -17.57 -17.91
C TYR A 465 -21.89 -18.24 -17.52
N ARG A 466 -21.90 -18.87 -16.33
CA ARG A 466 -23.08 -19.52 -15.75
C ARG A 466 -23.70 -18.57 -14.74
N SER A 467 -24.64 -17.75 -15.21
CA SER A 467 -25.27 -16.69 -14.40
C SER A 467 -25.94 -17.23 -13.14
N GLN A 468 -26.58 -18.40 -13.19
CA GLN A 468 -27.24 -19.01 -12.03
C GLN A 468 -26.29 -19.31 -10.87
N TYR A 469 -25.02 -19.57 -11.17
CA TYR A 469 -23.98 -19.89 -10.18
C TYR A 469 -23.00 -18.73 -9.95
N THR A 470 -23.12 -17.64 -10.73
CA THR A 470 -22.11 -16.58 -10.79
C THR A 470 -20.70 -17.10 -11.11
N ALA A 471 -20.62 -18.15 -11.92
CA ALA A 471 -19.37 -18.86 -12.23
C ALA A 471 -18.88 -18.59 -13.66
N PHE A 472 -17.56 -18.57 -13.81
CA PHE A 472 -16.87 -18.52 -15.09
C PHE A 472 -16.06 -19.80 -15.32
N ASP A 473 -16.08 -20.32 -16.55
CA ASP A 473 -15.43 -21.56 -16.95
C ASP A 473 -14.69 -21.41 -18.28
N ASP A 474 -13.63 -22.21 -18.47
CA ASP A 474 -13.02 -22.36 -19.79
C ASP A 474 -14.06 -22.92 -20.78
N LEU A 475 -14.11 -22.36 -21.99
CA LEU A 475 -14.91 -22.93 -23.08
C LEU A 475 -14.27 -24.22 -23.56
N GLU A 476 -15.01 -25.34 -23.50
CA GLU A 476 -14.61 -26.56 -24.19
C GLU A 476 -14.47 -26.29 -25.69
N ALA A 477 -13.48 -26.92 -26.35
CA ALA A 477 -13.29 -26.81 -27.80
C ALA A 477 -14.53 -27.22 -28.63
N SER A 478 -15.50 -27.91 -28.02
CA SER A 478 -16.77 -28.39 -28.57
C SER A 478 -18.01 -27.65 -28.05
N TYR A 479 -17.86 -26.51 -27.34
CA TYR A 479 -19.00 -25.83 -26.74
C TYR A 479 -20.02 -25.38 -27.80
N THR A 480 -21.17 -26.04 -27.79
CA THR A 480 -22.36 -25.59 -28.52
C THR A 480 -23.21 -24.82 -27.50
N PRO A 481 -23.57 -23.55 -27.73
CA PRO A 481 -24.43 -22.81 -26.81
C PRO A 481 -25.74 -23.58 -26.59
N PRO A 482 -26.31 -23.59 -25.37
CA PRO A 482 -27.56 -24.29 -25.10
C PRO A 482 -28.64 -23.80 -26.07
N SER A 483 -29.22 -24.72 -26.86
CA SER A 483 -30.50 -24.45 -27.48
C SER A 483 -31.53 -24.33 -26.37
N GLU A 484 -32.23 -23.20 -26.31
CA GLU A 484 -33.21 -22.87 -25.29
C GLU A 484 -34.22 -24.00 -25.06
N GLY A 485 -34.59 -24.20 -23.80
CA GLY A 485 -35.81 -24.87 -23.38
C GLY A 485 -36.86 -23.83 -23.00
#